data_AF-A0A091BQE0-F1
#
_entry.id   AF-A0A091BQE0-F1
#
_cell.length_a   1.000
_cell.length_b   1.000
_cell.length_c   1.000
_cell.angle_alpha   90.00
_cell.angle_beta   90.00
_cell.angle_gamma   90.00
#
_symmetry.space_group_name_H-M   'P 1'
#
loop_
_entity.id
_entity.type
_entity.pdbx_description
1 polymer ?
#
loop_
_entity_poly.entity_id
_entity_poly.type
_entity_poly.pdbx_seq_one_letter_code
_entity_poly.pdbx_strand_id
1 'polypeptide(L)'
;MLAIALTTTLALSPAPPVAEERVFQQASQLQPWCRQEAEAHFTGRGIETYQWTASYSESGRMLEVRGTLRAGGQDVAVTCRIAKGARERYASIRIDPA
;
A
#
# COMPACT_ATOMS: atom_id res chain seq x y z
N MET A 1 1.10 -37.94 -47.33
CA MET A 1 1.78 -37.57 -46.07
C MET A 1 1.72 -36.05 -45.94
N LEU A 2 1.01 -35.52 -44.95
CA LEU A 2 0.88 -34.08 -44.73
C LEU A 2 1.63 -33.72 -43.43
N ALA A 3 2.72 -32.97 -43.56
CA ALA A 3 3.53 -32.53 -42.43
C ALA A 3 3.04 -31.16 -41.95
N ILE A 4 2.47 -31.10 -40.74
CA ILE A 4 2.06 -29.85 -40.10
C ILE A 4 3.24 -29.35 -39.28
N ALA A 5 3.87 -28.26 -39.72
CA ALA A 5 4.90 -27.57 -38.94
C ALA A 5 4.22 -26.64 -37.93
N LEU A 6 4.25 -26.99 -36.64
CA LEU A 6 3.88 -26.07 -35.56
C LEU A 6 5.03 -25.08 -35.32
N THR A 7 4.87 -23.85 -35.80
CA THR A 7 5.71 -22.72 -35.40
C THR A 7 5.21 -22.15 -34.08
N THR A 8 5.90 -22.45 -32.98
CA THR A 8 5.70 -21.82 -31.67
C THR A 8 6.30 -20.42 -31.69
N THR A 9 5.46 -19.40 -31.88
CA THR A 9 5.83 -18.00 -31.65
C THR A 9 5.90 -17.74 -30.15
N LEU A 10 7.12 -17.56 -29.62
CA LEU A 10 7.31 -16.99 -28.28
C LEU A 10 6.86 -15.51 -28.32
N ALA A 11 5.69 -15.23 -27.75
CA ALA A 11 5.26 -13.88 -27.48
C ALA A 11 6.14 -13.31 -26.35
N LEU A 12 6.97 -12.32 -26.67
CA LEU A 12 7.72 -11.55 -25.69
C LEU A 12 6.73 -10.61 -25.00
N SER A 13 6.23 -10.98 -23.81
CA SER A 13 5.41 -10.05 -23.02
C SER A 13 6.25 -8.85 -22.59
N PRO A 14 5.78 -7.60 -22.80
CA PRO A 14 6.46 -6.43 -22.27
C PRO A 14 6.54 -6.54 -20.75
N ALA A 15 7.72 -6.26 -20.19
CA ALA A 15 7.90 -6.21 -18.75
C ALA A 15 6.96 -5.15 -18.16
N PRO A 16 6.29 -5.43 -17.03
CA PRO A 16 5.47 -4.42 -16.36
C PRO A 16 6.35 -3.20 -16.03
N PRO A 17 5.84 -1.97 -16.18
CA PRO A 17 6.58 -0.78 -15.79
C PRO A 17 6.99 -0.89 -14.32
N VAL A 18 8.26 -0.65 -14.03
CA VAL A 18 8.75 -0.55 -12.65
C VAL A 18 8.05 0.64 -12.02
N ALA A 19 7.19 0.40 -11.02
CA ALA A 19 6.50 1.47 -10.32
C ALA A 19 7.55 2.40 -9.68
N GLU A 20 7.46 3.69 -9.97
CA GLU A 20 8.35 4.68 -9.37
C GLU A 20 8.09 4.74 -7.86
N GLU A 21 9.16 4.62 -7.09
CA GLU A 21 9.06 4.66 -5.63
C GLU A 21 8.55 6.02 -5.15
N ARG A 22 7.51 6.02 -4.33
CA ARG A 22 6.86 7.25 -3.86
C ARG A 22 7.78 8.01 -2.91
N VAL A 23 7.79 9.34 -3.06
CA VAL A 23 8.42 10.27 -2.10
C VAL A 23 7.32 11.13 -1.48
N PHE A 24 7.28 11.19 -0.16
CA PHE A 24 6.22 11.88 0.56
C PHE A 24 6.64 13.29 0.98
N GLN A 25 5.99 14.31 0.45
CA GLN A 25 6.25 15.72 0.76
C GLN A 25 5.23 16.32 1.74
N GLN A 26 4.06 15.71 1.86
CA GLN A 26 2.96 16.18 2.69
C GLN A 26 2.17 15.01 3.26
N ALA A 27 1.54 15.17 4.42
CA ALA A 27 0.88 14.08 5.13
C ALA A 27 -0.37 13.56 4.40
N SER A 28 -1.03 14.40 3.60
CA SER A 28 -2.15 13.97 2.74
C SER A 28 -1.71 13.00 1.63
N GLN A 29 -0.45 13.02 1.20
CA GLN A 29 0.09 12.00 0.28
C GLN A 29 0.32 10.67 0.98
N LEU A 30 0.65 10.68 2.28
CA LEU A 30 0.87 9.48 3.09
C LEU A 30 -0.44 8.73 3.37
N GLN A 31 -1.56 9.46 3.52
CA GLN A 31 -2.85 8.89 3.87
C GLN A 31 -3.33 7.74 2.94
N PRO A 32 -3.29 7.86 1.60
CA PRO A 32 -3.68 6.74 0.72
C PRO A 32 -2.70 5.56 0.79
N TRP A 33 -1.39 5.80 0.98
CA TRP A 33 -0.41 4.74 1.18
C TRP A 33 -0.68 3.98 2.48
N CYS A 34 -0.92 4.71 3.57
CA CYS A 34 -1.21 4.13 4.87
C CYS A 34 -2.43 3.20 4.86
N ARG A 35 -3.50 3.63 4.16
CA ARG A 35 -4.69 2.80 3.95
C ARG A 35 -4.35 1.51 3.19
N GLN A 36 -3.65 1.65 2.05
CA GLN A 36 -3.31 0.52 1.20
C GLN A 36 -2.49 -0.54 1.93
N GLU A 37 -1.47 -0.13 2.68
CA GLU A 37 -0.64 -1.05 3.47
C GLU A 37 -1.42 -1.74 4.59
N ALA A 38 -2.31 -1.01 5.26
CA ALA A 38 -3.18 -1.60 6.27
C ALA A 38 -4.17 -2.61 5.66
N GLU A 39 -4.82 -2.27 4.55
CA GLU A 39 -5.72 -3.17 3.83
C GLU A 39 -4.98 -4.43 3.34
N ALA A 40 -3.77 -4.27 2.79
CA ALA A 40 -2.94 -5.38 2.32
C ALA A 40 -2.54 -6.33 3.46
N HIS A 41 -2.23 -5.78 4.65
CA HIS A 41 -1.88 -6.57 5.84
C HIS A 41 -2.98 -7.58 6.23
N PHE A 42 -4.25 -7.18 6.15
CA PHE A 42 -5.39 -8.04 6.48
C PHE A 42 -5.86 -8.88 5.30
N THR A 43 -5.90 -8.30 4.09
CA THR A 43 -6.26 -9.02 2.87
C THR A 43 -5.32 -10.20 2.61
N GLY A 44 -4.02 -10.04 2.88
CA GLY A 44 -3.04 -11.12 2.80
C GLY A 44 -3.29 -12.29 3.77
N ARG A 45 -4.20 -12.11 4.76
CA ARG A 45 -4.64 -13.13 5.72
C ARG A 45 -6.06 -13.63 5.45
N GLY A 46 -6.70 -13.20 4.36
CA GLY A 46 -8.09 -13.51 4.04
C GLY A 46 -9.11 -12.81 4.95
N ILE A 47 -8.71 -11.71 5.60
CA ILE A 47 -9.61 -10.92 6.45
C ILE A 47 -10.16 -9.76 5.61
N GLU A 48 -11.48 -9.68 5.50
CA GLU A 48 -12.14 -8.58 4.82
C GLU A 48 -11.95 -7.25 5.57
N THR A 49 -11.67 -6.20 4.82
CA THR A 49 -11.46 -4.84 5.32
C THR A 49 -12.49 -3.88 4.76
N TYR A 50 -13.00 -2.99 5.58
CA TYR A 50 -13.99 -1.99 5.20
C TYR A 50 -13.90 -0.76 6.10
N GLN A 51 -14.62 0.31 5.75
CA GLN A 51 -14.77 1.52 6.58
C GLN A 51 -13.44 2.09 7.12
N TRP A 52 -12.62 2.62 6.20
CA TRP A 52 -11.44 3.39 6.57
C TRP A 52 -11.80 4.82 6.95
N THR A 53 -11.31 5.28 8.10
CA THR A 53 -11.32 6.69 8.48
C THR A 53 -9.93 7.11 8.95
N ALA A 54 -9.50 8.34 8.64
CA ALA A 54 -8.20 8.81 9.08
C ALA A 54 -8.12 10.33 9.19
N SER A 55 -7.17 10.78 9.99
CA SER A 55 -6.66 12.13 10.05
C SER A 55 -5.16 12.10 9.75
N TYR A 56 -4.66 13.21 9.22
CA TYR A 56 -3.24 13.38 8.95
C TYR A 56 -2.74 14.68 9.56
N SER A 57 -1.48 14.70 9.97
CA SER A 57 -0.84 15.86 10.57
C SER A 57 0.62 15.95 10.15
N GLU A 58 1.16 17.17 10.24
CA GLU A 58 2.56 17.48 9.97
C GLU A 58 3.16 18.16 11.20
N SER A 59 4.27 17.62 11.70
CA SER A 59 5.01 18.21 12.83
C SER A 59 6.49 18.29 12.46
N GLY A 60 6.95 19.51 12.18
CA GLY A 60 8.31 19.74 11.69
C GLY A 60 8.56 18.99 10.37
N ARG A 61 9.45 17.99 10.41
CA ARG A 61 9.73 17.10 9.26
C ARG A 61 9.01 15.76 9.34
N MET A 62 8.20 15.50 10.36
CA MET A 62 7.44 14.25 10.48
C MET A 62 6.06 14.42 9.84
N LEU A 63 5.73 13.50 8.94
CA LEU A 63 4.39 13.30 8.40
C LEU A 63 3.76 12.14 9.15
N GLU A 64 2.53 12.31 9.63
CA GLU A 64 1.81 11.29 10.39
C GLU A 64 0.38 11.12 9.88
N VAL A 65 -0.08 9.88 9.82
CA VAL A 65 -1.47 9.51 9.57
C VAL A 65 -1.93 8.64 10.74
N ARG A 66 -3.06 8.99 11.34
CA ARG A 66 -3.76 8.15 12.32
C ARG A 66 -5.12 7.80 11.76
N GLY A 67 -5.39 6.51 11.62
CA GLY A 67 -6.64 6.01 11.10
C GLY A 67 -7.20 4.84 11.91
N THR A 68 -8.44 4.54 11.63
CA THR A 68 -9.15 3.35 12.10
C THR A 68 -9.64 2.59 10.87
N LEU A 69 -9.33 1.30 10.83
CA LEU A 69 -9.80 0.38 9.81
C LEU A 69 -10.71 -0.66 10.46
N ARG A 70 -11.83 -1.01 9.83
CA ARG A 70 -12.63 -2.16 10.24
C ARG A 70 -12.11 -3.39 9.52
N ALA A 71 -11.65 -4.39 10.26
CA ALA A 71 -11.12 -5.64 9.71
C ALA A 71 -11.74 -6.83 10.45
N GLY A 72 -12.38 -7.74 9.72
CA GLY A 72 -12.99 -8.94 10.31
C GLY A 72 -14.01 -8.67 11.42
N GLY A 73 -14.72 -7.53 11.34
CA GLY A 73 -15.69 -7.13 12.37
C GLY A 73 -15.09 -6.42 13.59
N GLN A 74 -13.80 -6.10 13.59
CA GLN A 74 -13.14 -5.35 14.67
C GLN A 74 -12.57 -4.03 14.17
N ASP A 75 -12.54 -3.02 15.02
CA ASP A 75 -11.82 -1.78 14.76
C ASP A 75 -10.35 -1.98 15.10
N VAL A 76 -9.45 -1.54 14.22
CA VAL A 76 -8.00 -1.55 14.45
C VAL A 76 -7.44 -0.16 14.25
N ALA A 77 -6.56 0.25 15.16
CA ALA A 77 -5.87 1.53 15.09
C ALA A 77 -4.66 1.39 14.16
N VAL A 78 -4.54 2.30 13.19
CA VAL A 78 -3.44 2.34 12.23
C VAL A 78 -2.70 3.67 12.38
N THR A 79 -1.38 3.60 12.58
CA THR A 79 -0.52 4.79 12.59
C THR A 79 0.58 4.63 11.56
N CYS A 80 0.68 5.57 10.62
CA CYS A 80 1.78 5.64 9.68
C CYS A 80 2.62 6.89 9.91
N ARG A 81 3.94 6.76 9.79
CA ARG A 81 4.90 7.84 9.97
C ARG A 81 6.00 7.79 8.95
N ILE A 82 6.42 8.95 8.47
CA ILE A 82 7.58 9.10 7.59
C ILE A 82 8.17 10.51 7.72
N ALA A 83 9.47 10.65 7.45
CA ALA A 83 10.08 11.97 7.29
C ALA A 83 9.68 12.61 5.93
N LYS A 84 9.40 13.91 5.93
CA LYS A 84 9.15 14.69 4.73
C LYS A 84 10.35 14.60 3.77
N GLY A 85 10.05 14.34 2.49
CA GLY A 85 11.02 14.09 1.43
C GLY A 85 11.63 12.69 1.45
N ALA A 86 11.25 11.82 2.38
CA ALA A 86 11.72 10.44 2.38
C ALA A 86 10.93 9.57 1.40
N ARG A 87 11.61 8.51 0.97
CA ARG A 87 11.07 7.47 0.10
C ARG A 87 10.22 6.48 0.88
N GLU A 88 9.26 5.88 0.20
CA GLU A 88 8.28 4.94 0.75
C GLU A 88 8.87 3.84 1.62
N ARG A 89 9.98 3.23 1.22
CA ARG A 89 10.64 2.17 2.00
C ARG A 89 11.09 2.58 3.42
N TYR A 90 11.15 3.89 3.71
CA TYR A 90 11.48 4.42 5.03
C TYR A 90 10.23 4.78 5.86
N ALA A 91 9.04 4.60 5.31
CA ALA A 91 7.81 4.76 6.06
C ALA A 91 7.66 3.61 7.06
N SER A 92 7.07 3.93 8.20
CA SER A 92 6.68 2.94 9.21
C SER A 92 5.17 2.88 9.32
N ILE A 93 4.64 1.68 9.51
CA ILE A 93 3.24 1.43 9.81
C ILE A 93 3.16 0.65 11.12
N ARG A 94 2.23 1.03 11.98
CA ARG A 94 1.84 0.30 13.19
C ARG A 94 0.35 0.01 13.11
N ILE A 95 0.00 -1.24 13.39
CA ILE A 95 -1.38 -1.72 13.43
C ILE A 95 -1.57 -2.33 14.82
N ASP A 96 -2.40 -1.68 15.63
CA ASP A 96 -2.70 -2.09 16.99
C ASP A 96 -4.20 -2.48 17.05
N PRO A 97 -4.58 -3.51 17.83
CA PRO A 97 -5.99 -3.71 18.18
C PRO A 97 -6.49 -2.46 18.92
N ALA A 98 -7.70 -2.00 18.58
CA ALA A 98 -8.31 -0.83 19.22
C ALA A 98 -8.67 -1.08 20.69
#